data_AF-A0A1T1DHT6-F1
#
_entry.id   AF-A0A1T1DHT6-F1
#
_cell.length_a   1.000
_cell.length_b   1.000
_cell.length_c   1.000
_cell.angle_alpha   90.00
_cell.angle_beta   90.00
_cell.angle_gamma   90.00
#
_symmetry.space_group_name_H-M   'P 1'
#
loop_
_entity.id
_entity.type
_entity.pdbx_description
1 polymer ?
#
loop_
_entity_poly.entity_id
_entity_poly.type
_entity_poly.pdbx_seq_one_letter_code
_entity_poly.pdbx_strand_id
1 'polypeptide(L)'
;MFSLKKKQYYLLSFTIYISLIEFCSLSHSKTENLPALKITLPVLSGEYYSNIQKLEEGYFVRQLFLDMTRKQNQFVFTQLSVTLSKNREETRIEGIVKTTARGAELIPESCRVFTNKESGNRWALVRVYDCDHLSFHIESNRPNFISIEPDFMPGNLIGVYRKSASSNPSKISALVLESKGKILEVWGLRLSRVRKNASVVLEKQNGQKYSVRALETVETTGQVMVEKVSVEKGDILLYDNHTNFGSFID
;
A
#
# COMPACT_ATOMS: atom_id res chain seq x y z
N MET A 1 80.36 -22.35 6.60
CA MET A 1 79.39 -21.25 6.83
C MET A 1 78.19 -21.29 5.85
N PHE A 2 77.66 -22.47 5.49
CA PHE A 2 76.58 -22.62 4.48
C PHE A 2 75.38 -23.50 4.91
N SER A 3 75.33 -23.96 6.17
CA SER A 3 74.32 -24.93 6.63
C SER A 3 73.08 -24.29 7.30
N LEU A 4 73.22 -23.16 8.01
CA LEU A 4 72.08 -22.52 8.69
C LEU A 4 71.12 -21.81 7.74
N LYS A 5 71.61 -21.15 6.67
CA LYS A 5 70.74 -20.43 5.72
C LYS A 5 69.81 -21.37 4.94
N LYS A 6 70.23 -22.62 4.69
CA LYS A 6 69.41 -23.62 3.96
C LYS A 6 68.22 -24.09 4.80
N LYS A 7 68.43 -24.40 6.08
CA LYS A 7 67.35 -24.81 7.01
C LYS A 7 66.29 -23.71 7.21
N GLN A 8 66.72 -22.46 7.26
CA GLN A 8 65.82 -21.32 7.47
C GLN A 8 64.93 -21.06 6.24
N TYR A 9 65.47 -21.22 5.03
CA TYR A 9 64.69 -21.15 3.78
C TYR A 9 63.66 -22.28 3.65
N TYR A 10 63.99 -23.51 4.08
CA TYR A 10 63.03 -24.62 4.08
C TYR A 10 61.90 -24.45 5.10
N LEU A 11 62.16 -23.86 6.27
CA LEU A 11 61.11 -23.55 7.25
C LEU A 11 60.18 -22.42 6.79
N LEU A 12 60.74 -21.38 6.15
CA LEU A 12 59.97 -20.26 5.58
C LEU A 12 59.13 -20.69 4.36
N SER A 13 59.66 -21.58 3.50
CA SER A 13 58.89 -22.10 2.37
C SER A 13 57.78 -23.04 2.82
N PHE A 14 57.98 -23.82 3.89
CA PHE A 14 56.98 -24.73 4.44
C PHE A 14 55.82 -23.97 5.12
N THR A 15 56.09 -22.88 5.85
CA THR A 15 55.04 -22.05 6.45
C THR A 15 54.24 -21.25 5.41
N ILE A 16 54.87 -20.78 4.34
CA ILE A 16 54.18 -20.15 3.20
C ILE A 16 53.30 -21.16 2.45
N TYR A 17 53.75 -22.41 2.32
CA TYR A 17 52.98 -23.46 1.64
C TYR A 17 51.75 -23.90 2.45
N ILE A 18 51.86 -24.01 3.78
CA ILE A 18 50.72 -24.32 4.66
C ILE A 18 49.68 -23.20 4.65
N SER A 19 50.12 -21.93 4.68
CA SER A 19 49.21 -20.78 4.63
C SER A 19 48.53 -20.61 3.26
N LEU A 20 49.17 -21.00 2.16
CA LEU A 20 48.55 -21.07 0.83
C LEU A 20 47.53 -22.22 0.71
N ILE A 21 47.78 -23.37 1.36
CA ILE A 21 46.80 -24.47 1.40
C ILE A 21 45.60 -24.11 2.29
N GLU A 22 45.80 -23.42 3.41
CA GLU A 22 44.69 -22.90 4.23
C GLU A 22 43.86 -21.86 3.45
N PHE A 23 44.48 -20.94 2.70
CA PHE A 23 43.75 -19.99 1.85
C PHE A 23 43.03 -20.63 0.65
N CYS A 24 43.57 -21.72 0.08
CA CYS A 24 42.88 -22.48 -0.97
C CYS A 24 41.79 -23.42 -0.43
N SER A 25 41.87 -23.85 0.83
CA SER A 25 40.85 -24.70 1.46
C SER A 25 39.71 -23.88 2.08
N LEU A 26 39.96 -22.61 2.42
CA LEU A 26 38.96 -21.68 2.96
C LEU A 26 38.15 -20.93 1.87
N SER A 27 38.45 -21.13 0.59
CA SER A 27 37.69 -20.53 -0.51
C SER A 27 36.60 -21.44 -1.11
N HIS A 28 36.44 -22.66 -0.57
CA HIS A 28 35.37 -23.57 -1.00
C HIS A 28 34.51 -24.12 0.15
N SER A 29 34.35 -23.34 1.22
CA SER A 29 33.29 -23.58 2.18
C SER A 29 32.10 -22.69 1.85
N LYS A 30 31.07 -23.32 1.31
CA LYS A 30 29.65 -22.92 1.37
C LYS A 30 29.43 -21.41 1.40
N THR A 31 29.17 -20.84 0.22
CA THR A 31 28.14 -19.79 0.12
C THR A 31 26.80 -20.46 0.47
N GLU A 32 26.61 -20.85 1.72
CA GLU A 32 25.28 -20.97 2.29
C GLU A 32 24.65 -19.61 2.06
N ASN A 33 23.52 -19.62 1.35
CA ASN A 33 22.65 -18.47 1.19
C ASN A 33 22.36 -17.91 2.59
N LEU A 34 23.20 -17.00 3.07
CA LEU A 34 22.83 -16.05 4.10
C LEU A 34 21.52 -15.47 3.59
N PRO A 35 20.38 -15.66 4.28
CA PRO A 35 19.15 -15.05 3.87
C PRO A 35 19.47 -13.57 3.80
N ALA A 36 19.43 -13.00 2.60
CA ALA A 36 19.65 -11.59 2.38
C ALA A 36 18.85 -10.89 3.48
N LEU A 37 19.54 -10.15 4.36
CA LEU A 37 18.96 -9.53 5.54
C LEU A 37 17.68 -8.83 5.06
N LYS A 38 16.51 -9.43 5.28
CA LYS A 38 15.25 -8.85 4.82
C LYS A 38 15.04 -7.64 5.71
N ILE A 39 15.49 -6.49 5.23
CA ILE A 39 15.33 -5.22 5.93
C ILE A 39 13.83 -5.00 6.03
N THR A 40 13.32 -5.23 7.24
CA THR A 40 11.92 -5.05 7.55
C THR A 40 11.79 -3.63 8.08
N LEU A 41 11.09 -2.80 7.34
CA LEU A 41 10.78 -1.43 7.71
C LEU A 41 9.53 -1.41 8.60
N PRO A 42 9.37 -0.39 9.45
CA PRO A 42 8.14 -0.24 10.21
C PRO A 42 6.95 -0.04 9.26
N VAL A 43 5.86 -0.75 9.54
CA VAL A 43 4.55 -0.46 8.96
C VAL A 43 4.08 0.89 9.51
N LEU A 44 3.54 1.75 8.66
CA LEU A 44 3.11 3.10 9.04
C LEU A 44 1.59 3.22 8.98
N SER A 45 1.01 4.05 9.84
CA SER A 45 -0.40 4.45 9.70
C SER A 45 -0.62 5.16 8.37
N GLY A 46 -1.82 5.03 7.82
CA GLY A 46 -2.22 5.72 6.59
C GLY A 46 -3.09 4.90 5.67
N GLU A 47 -3.29 5.44 4.47
CA GLU A 47 -4.02 4.78 3.39
C GLU A 47 -3.04 4.14 2.40
N TYR A 48 -3.36 2.93 1.96
CA TYR A 48 -2.59 2.11 1.04
C TYR A 48 -3.51 1.63 -0.08
N TYR A 49 -3.03 1.65 -1.33
CA TYR A 49 -3.79 1.22 -2.50
C TYR A 49 -3.09 0.09 -3.24
N SER A 50 -3.86 -0.89 -3.70
CA SER A 50 -3.36 -1.82 -4.72
C SER A 50 -3.33 -1.14 -6.08
N ASN A 51 -2.62 -1.73 -7.03
CA ASN A 51 -2.84 -1.41 -8.44
C ASN A 51 -4.28 -1.80 -8.84
N ILE A 52 -4.82 -1.08 -9.83
CA ILE A 52 -6.07 -1.47 -10.50
C ILE A 52 -5.76 -2.73 -11.32
N GLN A 53 -6.49 -3.81 -11.07
CA GLN A 53 -6.34 -5.07 -11.78
C GLN A 53 -7.50 -5.26 -12.75
N LYS A 54 -7.18 -5.55 -14.01
CA LYS A 54 -8.18 -5.81 -15.04
C LYS A 54 -8.75 -7.23 -14.87
N LEU A 55 -10.05 -7.35 -15.07
CA LEU A 55 -10.79 -8.60 -15.22
C LEU A 55 -11.26 -8.69 -16.68
N GLU A 56 -11.69 -9.88 -17.11
CA GLU A 56 -12.25 -10.08 -18.45
C GLU A 56 -13.41 -9.11 -18.74
N GLU A 57 -14.30 -8.92 -17.77
CA GLU A 57 -15.47 -8.03 -17.89
C GLU A 57 -15.40 -6.83 -16.94
N GLY A 58 -14.23 -6.36 -16.55
CA GLY A 58 -14.16 -5.26 -15.58
C GLY A 58 -12.81 -4.98 -14.96
N TYR A 59 -12.84 -4.50 -13.73
CA TYR A 59 -11.65 -4.32 -12.91
C TYR A 59 -11.97 -4.42 -11.42
N PHE A 60 -10.95 -4.59 -10.61
CA PHE A 60 -11.04 -4.34 -9.18
C PHE A 60 -9.85 -3.53 -8.69
N VAL A 61 -10.05 -2.87 -7.57
CA VAL A 61 -9.02 -2.12 -6.85
C VAL A 61 -9.28 -2.16 -5.37
N ARG A 62 -8.21 -2.07 -4.57
CA ARG A 62 -8.27 -2.28 -3.14
C ARG A 62 -7.61 -1.13 -2.39
N GLN A 63 -8.14 -0.87 -1.22
CA GLN A 63 -7.62 0.15 -0.32
C GLN A 63 -7.59 -0.40 1.10
N LEU A 64 -6.48 -0.18 1.79
CA LEU A 64 -6.32 -0.46 3.21
C LEU A 64 -6.09 0.86 3.94
N PHE A 65 -6.87 1.12 4.97
CA PHE A 65 -6.63 2.18 5.93
C PHE A 65 -6.13 1.57 7.24
N LEU A 66 -4.94 1.97 7.68
CA LEU A 66 -4.33 1.59 8.95
C LEU A 66 -4.34 2.78 9.91
N ASP A 67 -5.01 2.64 11.05
CA ASP A 67 -5.00 3.61 12.14
C ASP A 67 -4.30 3.01 13.37
N MET A 68 -3.00 3.30 13.50
CA MET A 68 -2.21 2.92 14.67
C MET A 68 -2.05 4.06 15.69
N THR A 69 -2.91 5.09 15.62
CA THR A 69 -2.85 6.25 16.54
C THR A 69 -3.81 6.13 17.73
N ARG A 70 -4.73 5.17 17.67
CA ARG A 70 -5.74 4.93 18.71
C ARG A 70 -5.20 4.04 19.83
N LYS A 71 -5.93 3.99 20.95
CA LYS A 71 -5.65 3.04 22.05
C LYS A 71 -5.68 1.59 21.58
N GLN A 72 -6.58 1.28 20.65
CA GLN A 72 -6.64 0.00 19.94
C GLN A 72 -6.43 0.29 18.46
N ASN A 73 -5.38 -0.27 17.89
CA ASN A 73 -5.08 -0.08 16.48
C ASN A 73 -6.16 -0.76 15.62
N GLN A 74 -6.61 -0.08 14.59
CA GLN A 74 -7.73 -0.52 13.75
C GLN A 74 -7.35 -0.50 12.28
N PHE A 75 -8.00 -1.36 11.49
CA PHE A 75 -7.92 -1.29 10.05
C PHE A 75 -9.30 -1.32 9.40
N VAL A 76 -9.35 -0.74 8.20
CA VAL A 76 -10.46 -0.91 7.26
C VAL A 76 -9.86 -1.28 5.93
N PHE A 77 -10.17 -2.46 5.43
CA PHE A 77 -9.84 -2.90 4.10
C PHE A 77 -11.11 -2.85 3.23
N THR A 78 -10.98 -2.36 2.01
CA THR A 78 -12.05 -2.37 1.03
C THR A 78 -11.56 -2.84 -0.33
N GLN A 79 -12.42 -3.57 -1.03
CA GLN A 79 -12.26 -3.93 -2.42
C GLN A 79 -13.46 -3.41 -3.20
N LEU A 80 -13.19 -2.56 -4.18
CA LEU A 80 -14.16 -2.19 -5.19
C LEU A 80 -13.98 -3.09 -6.41
N SER A 81 -15.05 -3.77 -6.81
CA SER A 81 -15.15 -4.53 -8.05
C SER A 81 -16.18 -3.86 -8.96
N VAL A 82 -15.79 -3.57 -10.20
CA VAL A 82 -16.65 -2.95 -11.21
C VAL A 82 -16.68 -3.88 -12.41
N THR A 83 -17.86 -4.39 -12.77
CA THR A 83 -18.03 -5.29 -13.91
C THR A 83 -19.06 -4.76 -14.90
N LEU A 84 -18.99 -5.21 -16.16
CA LEU A 84 -19.94 -4.84 -17.22
C LEU A 84 -21.32 -5.45 -17.00
N SER A 85 -21.35 -6.68 -16.47
CA SER A 85 -22.56 -7.49 -16.29
C SER A 85 -23.25 -7.27 -14.94
N LYS A 86 -22.50 -6.87 -13.92
CA LYS A 86 -23.02 -6.58 -12.58
C LYS A 86 -22.50 -5.22 -12.10
N ASN A 87 -23.44 -4.43 -11.61
CA ASN A 87 -23.33 -3.35 -10.62
C ASN A 87 -21.99 -3.32 -9.86
N ARG A 88 -21.57 -2.15 -9.38
CA ARG A 88 -20.38 -2.07 -8.53
C ARG A 88 -20.63 -2.85 -7.24
N GLU A 89 -19.59 -3.53 -6.78
CA GLU A 89 -19.59 -4.25 -5.50
C GLU A 89 -18.44 -3.73 -4.65
N GLU A 90 -18.72 -3.45 -3.38
CA GLU A 90 -17.72 -3.04 -2.40
C GLU A 90 -17.72 -4.02 -1.22
N THR A 91 -16.65 -4.79 -1.10
CA THR A 91 -16.41 -5.63 0.08
C THR A 91 -15.63 -4.82 1.10
N ARG A 92 -16.16 -4.68 2.32
CA ARG A 92 -15.52 -3.99 3.45
C ARG A 92 -15.18 -4.99 4.55
N ILE A 93 -13.94 -4.95 5.02
CA ILE A 93 -13.42 -5.75 6.12
C ILE A 93 -12.87 -4.79 7.17
N GLU A 94 -13.41 -4.85 8.37
CA GLU A 94 -13.04 -4.00 9.51
C GLU A 94 -12.52 -4.88 10.63
N GLY A 95 -11.54 -4.39 11.39
CA GLY A 95 -11.03 -5.11 12.55
C GLY A 95 -9.84 -4.43 13.22
N ILE A 96 -9.05 -5.24 13.93
CA ILE A 96 -7.94 -4.77 14.78
C ILE A 96 -6.59 -5.09 14.16
N VAL A 97 -5.59 -4.29 14.53
CA VAL A 97 -4.20 -4.48 14.13
C VAL A 97 -3.38 -4.89 15.35
N LYS A 98 -2.73 -6.06 15.28
CA LYS A 98 -1.75 -6.49 16.28
C LYS A 98 -0.35 -6.31 15.73
N THR A 99 0.45 -5.43 16.34
CA THR A 99 1.85 -5.24 15.94
C THR A 99 2.66 -6.49 16.26
N THR A 100 3.52 -6.91 15.34
CA THR A 100 4.43 -8.05 15.50
C THR A 100 5.88 -7.60 15.33
N ALA A 101 6.84 -8.47 15.61
CA ALA A 101 8.27 -8.16 15.43
C ALA A 101 8.66 -7.85 13.97
N ARG A 102 7.88 -8.32 12.99
CA ARG A 102 8.15 -8.16 11.55
C ARG A 102 7.16 -7.27 10.81
N GLY A 103 6.18 -6.69 11.52
CA GLY A 103 5.16 -5.86 10.90
C GLY A 103 3.89 -5.83 11.73
N ALA A 104 2.78 -6.28 11.16
CA ALA A 104 1.54 -6.42 11.90
C ALA A 104 0.67 -7.58 11.39
N GLU A 105 -0.28 -7.99 12.22
CA GLU A 105 -1.32 -8.94 11.91
C GLU A 105 -2.67 -8.20 11.91
N LEU A 106 -3.43 -8.35 10.84
CA LEU A 106 -4.78 -7.80 10.68
C LEU A 106 -5.78 -8.90 11.01
N ILE A 107 -6.60 -8.66 12.03
CA ILE A 107 -7.61 -9.62 12.50
C ILE A 107 -8.98 -9.02 12.24
N PRO A 108 -9.72 -9.52 11.22
CA PRO A 108 -11.07 -9.08 10.93
C PRO A 108 -12.04 -9.34 12.08
N GLU A 109 -12.96 -8.40 12.26
CA GLU A 109 -14.09 -8.50 13.21
C GLU A 109 -15.44 -8.33 12.50
N SER A 110 -15.46 -7.74 11.29
CA SER A 110 -16.68 -7.54 10.51
C SER A 110 -16.38 -7.56 9.01
N CYS A 111 -17.10 -8.39 8.27
CA CYS A 111 -17.05 -8.45 6.82
C CYS A 111 -18.41 -8.23 6.18
N ARG A 112 -18.50 -7.27 5.25
CA ARG A 112 -19.75 -6.82 4.63
C ARG A 112 -19.56 -6.60 3.14
N VAL A 113 -20.58 -6.90 2.36
CA VAL A 113 -20.61 -6.65 0.92
C VAL A 113 -21.74 -5.70 0.60
N PHE A 114 -21.41 -4.65 -0.13
CA PHE A 114 -22.33 -3.64 -0.59
C PHE A 114 -22.39 -3.65 -2.11
N THR A 115 -23.52 -3.24 -2.69
CA THR A 115 -23.64 -3.02 -4.14
C THR A 115 -24.31 -1.70 -4.45
N ASN A 116 -23.96 -1.09 -5.57
CA ASN A 116 -24.71 -0.01 -6.17
C ASN A 116 -24.68 -0.12 -7.69
N LYS A 117 -25.68 0.47 -8.34
CA LYS A 117 -25.77 0.42 -9.81
C LYS A 117 -24.69 1.27 -10.48
N GLU A 118 -24.45 2.46 -9.95
CA GLU A 118 -23.65 3.52 -10.58
C GLU A 118 -22.97 4.39 -9.51
N SER A 119 -21.94 5.15 -9.92
CA SER A 119 -21.29 6.13 -9.05
C SER A 119 -22.27 7.19 -8.54
N GLY A 120 -22.12 7.65 -7.29
CA GLY A 120 -23.03 8.62 -6.69
C GLY A 120 -24.32 8.01 -6.10
N ASN A 121 -24.62 6.74 -6.39
CA ASN A 121 -25.72 6.04 -5.73
C ASN A 121 -25.30 5.52 -4.35
N ARG A 122 -26.23 5.57 -3.39
CA ARG A 122 -26.05 4.97 -2.07
C ARG A 122 -25.77 3.48 -2.17
N TRP A 123 -24.93 2.98 -1.27
CA TRP A 123 -24.59 1.57 -1.20
C TRP A 123 -25.72 0.77 -0.53
N ALA A 124 -26.11 -0.35 -1.12
CA ALA A 124 -27.04 -1.30 -0.52
C ALA A 124 -26.25 -2.47 0.09
N LEU A 125 -26.42 -2.73 1.38
CA LEU A 125 -25.86 -3.91 2.03
C LEU A 125 -26.53 -5.17 1.47
N VAL A 126 -25.76 -6.07 0.89
CA VAL A 126 -26.27 -7.32 0.30
C VAL A 126 -25.83 -8.57 1.04
N ARG A 127 -24.68 -8.53 1.73
CA ARG A 127 -24.18 -9.67 2.50
C ARG A 127 -23.41 -9.22 3.73
N VAL A 128 -23.49 -10.04 4.77
CA VAL A 128 -22.65 -10.02 5.96
C VAL A 128 -22.19 -11.47 6.16
N TYR A 129 -20.92 -11.67 6.49
CA TYR A 129 -20.39 -13.01 6.75
C TYR A 129 -19.36 -12.99 7.86
N ASP A 130 -19.26 -14.11 8.57
CA ASP A 130 -18.28 -14.30 9.62
C ASP A 130 -16.89 -14.47 9.00
N CYS A 131 -15.92 -13.76 9.55
CA CYS A 131 -14.56 -13.72 9.05
C CYS A 131 -13.50 -13.69 10.16
N ASP A 132 -13.90 -14.11 11.36
CA ASP A 132 -13.08 -14.27 12.56
C ASP A 132 -11.95 -15.30 12.41
N HIS A 133 -12.11 -16.26 11.49
CA HIS A 133 -11.11 -17.26 11.13
C HIS A 133 -10.03 -16.73 10.17
N LEU A 134 -10.18 -15.52 9.63
CA LEU A 134 -9.20 -14.93 8.73
C LEU A 134 -8.12 -14.19 9.53
N SER A 135 -6.89 -14.21 9.03
CA SER A 135 -5.80 -13.37 9.53
C SER A 135 -4.88 -13.01 8.37
N PHE A 136 -4.41 -11.77 8.34
CA PHE A 136 -3.54 -11.26 7.28
C PHE A 136 -2.28 -10.64 7.87
N HIS A 137 -1.13 -11.11 7.42
CA HIS A 137 0.17 -10.59 7.82
C HIS A 137 0.55 -9.44 6.90
N ILE A 138 0.98 -8.33 7.49
CA ILE A 138 1.49 -7.18 6.76
C ILE A 138 2.94 -6.93 7.12
N GLU A 139 3.76 -6.75 6.09
CA GLU A 139 5.18 -6.42 6.21
C GLU A 139 5.51 -5.23 5.30
N SER A 140 6.57 -4.51 5.63
CA SER A 140 7.12 -3.45 4.79
C SER A 140 8.57 -3.78 4.49
N ASN A 141 8.89 -4.00 3.23
CA ASN A 141 10.25 -4.29 2.75
C ASN A 141 10.87 -3.12 1.98
N ARG A 142 10.08 -2.10 1.66
CA ARG A 142 10.50 -0.91 0.92
C ARG A 142 9.68 0.31 1.34
N PRO A 143 10.26 1.52 1.33
CA PRO A 143 9.56 2.72 1.79
C PRO A 143 8.26 2.95 1.03
N ASN A 144 7.19 3.34 1.73
CA ASN A 144 5.86 3.61 1.17
C ASN A 144 5.16 2.42 0.50
N PHE A 145 5.59 1.18 0.74
CA PHE A 145 4.81 0.01 0.33
C PHE A 145 4.67 -0.98 1.47
N ILE A 146 3.62 -1.78 1.39
CA ILE A 146 3.43 -2.95 2.23
C ILE A 146 3.11 -4.16 1.35
N SER A 147 3.47 -5.34 1.84
CA SER A 147 2.97 -6.62 1.36
C SER A 147 1.97 -7.18 2.36
N ILE A 148 0.93 -7.85 1.85
CA ILE A 148 -0.11 -8.52 2.64
C ILE A 148 -0.14 -10.00 2.24
N GLU A 149 -0.10 -10.90 3.23
CA GLU A 149 -0.12 -12.36 3.05
C GLU A 149 -1.06 -13.07 4.05
N PRO A 150 -2.00 -13.92 3.60
CA PRO A 150 -2.41 -14.06 2.20
C PRO A 150 -2.95 -12.72 1.67
N ASP A 151 -2.98 -12.54 0.36
CA ASP A 151 -3.73 -11.40 -0.17
C ASP A 151 -5.23 -11.60 0.13
N PHE A 152 -6.00 -10.52 0.22
CA PHE A 152 -7.44 -10.59 0.47
C PHE A 152 -8.24 -11.28 -0.66
N MET A 153 -7.56 -11.72 -1.72
CA MET A 153 -8.14 -12.48 -2.83
C MET A 153 -7.68 -13.94 -2.84
N PRO A 154 -8.60 -14.89 -3.06
CA PRO A 154 -8.23 -16.27 -3.34
C PRO A 154 -7.31 -16.35 -4.57
N GLY A 155 -6.20 -17.07 -4.46
CA GLY A 155 -5.28 -17.36 -5.58
C GLY A 155 -4.05 -16.46 -5.68
N ASN A 156 -4.01 -15.30 -5.03
CA ASN A 156 -2.79 -14.50 -4.89
C ASN A 156 -2.18 -14.71 -3.51
N LEU A 157 -0.95 -15.20 -3.45
CA LEU A 157 -0.26 -15.43 -2.18
C LEU A 157 0.08 -14.11 -1.48
N ILE A 158 0.52 -13.10 -2.24
CA ILE A 158 0.99 -11.83 -1.67
C ILE A 158 0.45 -10.65 -2.48
N GLY A 159 -0.24 -9.74 -1.80
CA GLY A 159 -0.70 -8.47 -2.37
C GLY A 159 0.26 -7.33 -2.04
N VAL A 160 0.60 -6.49 -3.03
CA VAL A 160 1.47 -5.32 -2.82
C VAL A 160 0.67 -4.03 -2.90
N TYR A 161 0.81 -3.18 -1.89
CA TYR A 161 0.05 -1.94 -1.76
C TYR A 161 0.99 -0.75 -1.58
N ARG A 162 0.68 0.35 -2.25
CA ARG A 162 1.41 1.61 -2.19
C ARG A 162 0.72 2.55 -1.20
N LYS A 163 1.49 3.12 -0.28
CA LYS A 163 1.05 4.18 0.61
C LYS A 163 0.70 5.43 -0.20
N SER A 164 -0.46 6.01 0.06
CA SER A 164 -0.78 7.36 -0.41
C SER A 164 0.20 8.35 0.23
N ALA A 165 0.78 9.24 -0.58
CA ALA A 165 1.70 10.26 -0.07
C ALA A 165 0.98 11.25 0.87
N SER A 166 -0.35 11.32 0.81
CA SER A 166 -1.19 12.06 1.74
C SER A 166 -1.57 11.29 3.01
N SER A 167 -0.87 10.21 3.36
CA SER A 167 -1.14 9.39 4.56
C SER A 167 -1.19 10.15 5.90
N ASN A 168 -1.12 11.48 5.88
CA ASN A 168 -1.57 12.37 6.93
C ASN A 168 -3.04 12.09 7.30
N PRO A 169 -3.34 11.81 8.58
CA PRO A 169 -4.70 11.64 9.09
C PRO A 169 -5.65 12.81 8.77
N SER A 170 -5.13 14.04 8.60
CA SER A 170 -5.92 15.23 8.29
C SER A 170 -6.38 15.32 6.82
N LYS A 171 -5.78 14.52 5.93
CA LYS A 171 -6.14 14.46 4.51
C LYS A 171 -6.91 13.20 4.20
N ILE A 172 -7.83 13.29 3.26
CA ILE A 172 -8.63 12.18 2.75
C ILE A 172 -8.14 11.90 1.34
N SER A 173 -7.80 10.65 1.03
CA SER A 173 -7.39 10.32 -0.34
C SER A 173 -8.45 9.52 -1.09
N ALA A 174 -8.46 9.68 -2.41
CA ALA A 174 -9.33 8.94 -3.30
C ALA A 174 -8.62 8.63 -4.62
N LEU A 175 -8.88 7.45 -5.16
CA LEU A 175 -8.32 6.98 -6.42
C LEU A 175 -9.21 7.41 -7.59
N VAL A 176 -8.60 7.87 -8.68
CA VAL A 176 -9.30 8.12 -9.95
C VAL A 176 -9.64 6.78 -10.61
N LEU A 177 -10.93 6.51 -10.76
CA LEU A 177 -11.44 5.30 -11.40
C LEU A 177 -11.58 5.49 -12.91
N GLU A 178 -12.21 6.60 -13.31
CA GLU A 178 -12.57 6.90 -14.70
C GLU A 178 -12.54 8.41 -14.97
N SER A 179 -12.38 8.75 -16.24
CA SER A 179 -12.47 10.12 -16.74
C SER A 179 -13.53 10.20 -17.84
N LYS A 180 -14.57 11.01 -17.61
CA LYS A 180 -15.64 11.34 -18.57
C LYS A 180 -15.52 12.82 -18.93
N GLY A 181 -14.72 13.12 -19.95
CA GLY A 181 -14.43 14.50 -20.35
C GLY A 181 -13.66 15.26 -19.27
N LYS A 182 -14.28 16.27 -18.66
CA LYS A 182 -13.68 17.05 -17.55
C LYS A 182 -14.02 16.51 -16.17
N ILE A 183 -14.95 15.57 -16.07
CA ILE A 183 -15.42 15.00 -14.81
C ILE A 183 -14.71 13.67 -14.58
N LEU A 184 -14.08 13.55 -13.42
CA LEU A 184 -13.47 12.34 -12.94
C LEU A 184 -14.40 11.65 -11.95
N GLU A 185 -14.52 10.34 -12.08
CA GLU A 185 -15.09 9.51 -11.03
C GLU A 185 -13.97 9.03 -10.11
N VAL A 186 -14.18 9.19 -8.81
CA VAL A 186 -13.21 8.79 -7.80
C VAL A 186 -13.81 7.90 -6.73
N TRP A 187 -12.95 7.14 -6.06
CA TRP A 187 -13.32 6.22 -4.99
C TRP A 187 -12.31 6.23 -3.85
N GLY A 188 -12.82 6.19 -2.62
CA GLY A 188 -11.98 6.12 -1.43
C GLY A 188 -12.79 5.96 -0.15
N LEU A 189 -12.29 5.14 0.77
CA LEU A 189 -12.91 4.80 2.07
C LEU A 189 -13.44 6.00 2.85
N ARG A 190 -12.66 7.08 2.87
CA ARG A 190 -12.91 8.24 3.72
C ARG A 190 -13.61 9.39 3.00
N LEU A 191 -14.07 9.21 1.76
CA LEU A 191 -14.77 10.25 1.00
C LEU A 191 -16.04 10.77 1.71
N SER A 192 -16.71 9.90 2.48
CA SER A 192 -17.87 10.26 3.31
C SER A 192 -17.56 11.31 4.37
N ARG A 193 -16.28 11.53 4.68
CA ARG A 193 -15.81 12.52 5.65
C ARG A 193 -15.40 13.84 5.01
N VAL A 194 -15.49 13.97 3.69
CA VAL A 194 -15.20 15.22 2.99
C VAL A 194 -16.27 16.25 3.34
N ARG A 195 -15.85 17.44 3.78
CA ARG A 195 -16.75 18.54 4.13
C ARG A 195 -17.09 19.38 2.91
N LYS A 196 -18.23 20.07 2.98
CA LYS A 196 -18.58 21.12 2.02
C LYS A 196 -17.44 22.16 2.00
N ASN A 197 -16.93 22.48 0.81
CA ASN A 197 -15.79 23.38 0.55
C ASN A 197 -14.39 22.84 0.88
N ALA A 198 -14.21 21.53 1.02
CA ALA A 198 -12.88 20.94 1.07
C ALA A 198 -12.07 21.32 -0.18
N SER A 199 -10.79 21.66 0.00
CA SER A 199 -9.87 21.83 -1.13
C SER A 199 -9.45 20.46 -1.66
N VAL A 200 -9.26 20.35 -2.98
CA VAL A 200 -8.86 19.08 -3.59
C VAL A 200 -7.66 19.30 -4.50
N VAL A 201 -6.69 18.42 -4.37
CA VAL A 201 -5.47 18.43 -5.16
C VAL A 201 -5.26 17.07 -5.80
N LEU A 202 -5.09 17.04 -7.11
CA LEU A 202 -4.62 15.86 -7.85
C LEU A 202 -3.12 15.68 -7.62
N GLU A 203 -2.73 14.52 -7.13
CA GLU A 203 -1.34 14.10 -6.96
C GLU A 203 -0.97 13.04 -8.00
N LYS A 204 0.04 13.36 -8.81
CA LYS A 204 0.61 12.46 -9.80
C LYS A 204 1.60 11.50 -9.17
N GLN A 205 1.89 10.40 -9.86
CA GLN A 205 2.88 9.42 -9.40
C GLN A 205 4.29 10.02 -9.18
N ASN A 206 4.65 11.05 -9.96
CA ASN A 206 5.90 11.80 -9.83
C ASN A 206 5.89 12.85 -8.70
N GLY A 207 4.80 12.96 -7.93
CA GLY A 207 4.65 13.90 -6.82
C GLY A 207 4.15 15.30 -7.21
N GLN A 208 3.90 15.57 -8.49
CA GLN A 208 3.32 16.84 -8.94
C GLN A 208 1.86 16.99 -8.47
N LYS A 209 1.47 18.22 -8.16
CA LYS A 209 0.20 18.55 -7.53
C LYS A 209 -0.57 19.61 -8.31
N TYR A 210 -1.85 19.39 -8.55
CA TYR A 210 -2.73 20.30 -9.31
C TYR A 210 -4.03 20.53 -8.55
N SER A 211 -4.45 21.80 -8.43
CA SER A 211 -5.74 22.12 -7.81
C SER A 211 -6.89 21.66 -8.71
N VAL A 212 -7.89 21.02 -8.12
CA VAL A 212 -9.07 20.50 -8.82
C VAL A 212 -10.33 20.82 -8.01
N ARG A 213 -11.51 20.81 -8.64
CA ARG A 213 -12.75 21.20 -7.98
C ARG A 213 -13.60 19.98 -7.63
N ALA A 214 -13.84 19.77 -6.33
CA ALA A 214 -14.85 18.80 -5.89
C ALA A 214 -16.24 19.20 -6.40
N LEU A 215 -17.01 18.21 -6.89
CA LEU A 215 -18.41 18.39 -7.26
C LEU A 215 -19.32 17.77 -6.21
N GLU A 216 -19.16 16.47 -5.99
CA GLU A 216 -20.04 15.64 -5.17
C GLU A 216 -19.25 14.50 -4.54
N THR A 217 -19.65 14.09 -3.34
CA THR A 217 -19.21 12.86 -2.69
C THR A 217 -20.40 12.14 -2.10
N VAL A 218 -20.52 10.84 -2.36
CA VAL A 218 -21.54 9.96 -1.77
C VAL A 218 -20.84 8.72 -1.24
N GLU A 219 -20.86 8.57 0.07
CA GLU A 219 -20.23 7.47 0.80
C GLU A 219 -18.75 7.28 0.41
N THR A 220 -18.40 6.23 -0.32
CA THR A 220 -17.01 5.94 -0.75
C THR A 220 -16.75 6.36 -2.20
N THR A 221 -17.67 7.07 -2.85
CA THR A 221 -17.55 7.54 -4.24
C THR A 221 -17.64 9.06 -4.33
N GLY A 222 -17.13 9.64 -5.40
CA GLY A 222 -17.26 11.07 -5.66
C GLY A 222 -16.98 11.46 -7.09
N GLN A 223 -17.22 12.72 -7.39
CA GLN A 223 -16.97 13.36 -8.67
C GLN A 223 -16.14 14.63 -8.50
N VAL A 224 -15.16 14.80 -9.39
CA VAL A 224 -14.26 15.95 -9.39
C VAL A 224 -14.14 16.51 -10.79
N MET A 225 -14.12 17.82 -10.91
CA MET A 225 -13.87 18.51 -12.18
C MET A 225 -12.41 18.92 -12.28
N VAL A 226 -11.79 18.59 -13.40
CA VAL A 226 -10.41 18.95 -13.73
C VAL A 226 -10.37 19.81 -14.97
N GLU A 227 -9.59 20.89 -14.91
CA GLU A 227 -9.35 21.77 -16.04
C GLU A 227 -7.89 21.70 -16.47
N LYS A 228 -7.66 21.44 -17.77
CA LYS A 228 -6.35 21.59 -18.44
C LYS A 228 -5.21 20.65 -17.96
N VAL A 229 -5.52 19.63 -17.15
CA VAL A 229 -4.53 18.65 -16.68
C VAL A 229 -4.90 17.26 -17.20
N SER A 230 -3.93 16.55 -17.78
CA SER A 230 -4.11 15.13 -18.15
C SER A 230 -4.23 14.29 -16.89
N VAL A 231 -5.24 13.42 -16.80
CA VAL A 231 -5.49 12.55 -15.64
C VAL A 231 -5.61 11.10 -16.09
N GLU A 232 -4.95 10.20 -15.36
CA GLU A 232 -4.94 8.78 -15.65
C GLU A 232 -5.69 7.99 -14.58
N LYS A 233 -6.22 6.82 -14.97
CA LYS A 233 -6.80 5.88 -14.01
C LYS A 233 -5.71 5.46 -13.01
N GLY A 234 -6.02 5.51 -11.72
CA GLY A 234 -5.08 5.21 -10.64
C GLY A 234 -4.31 6.41 -10.10
N ASP A 235 -4.49 7.62 -10.65
CA ASP A 235 -4.04 8.84 -9.99
C ASP A 235 -4.76 9.02 -8.64
N ILE A 236 -4.14 9.72 -7.68
CA ILE A 236 -4.71 9.92 -6.34
C ILE A 236 -5.10 11.39 -6.17
N LEU A 237 -6.34 11.64 -5.75
CA LEU A 237 -6.83 12.94 -5.30
C LEU A 237 -6.73 13.05 -3.78
N LEU A 238 -6.36 14.25 -3.31
CA LEU A 238 -6.18 14.58 -1.92
C LEU A 238 -7.18 15.66 -1.54
N TYR A 239 -8.09 15.34 -0.63
CA TYR A 239 -9.05 16.27 -0.06
C TYR A 239 -8.52 16.78 1.29
N ASP A 240 -8.63 18.10 1.49
CA ASP A 240 -8.32 18.76 2.75
C ASP A 240 -9.53 19.52 3.26
N ASN A 241 -10.00 19.11 4.44
CA ASN A 241 -11.14 19.70 5.14
C ASN A 241 -10.80 20.99 5.89
N HIS A 242 -9.51 21.30 6.07
CA HIS A 242 -9.08 22.56 6.63
C HIS A 242 -9.32 23.64 5.57
N THR A 243 -10.46 24.31 5.67
CA THR A 243 -10.69 25.56 4.95
C THR A 243 -9.63 26.56 5.37
N ASN A 244 -8.72 26.93 4.48
CA ASN A 244 -8.00 28.20 4.58
C ASN A 244 -9.04 29.32 4.41
N PHE A 245 -9.70 29.72 5.48
CA PHE A 245 -10.32 31.03 5.55
C PHE A 245 -9.19 32.04 5.77
N GLY A 246 -8.95 32.90 4.77
CA GLY A 246 -8.28 34.18 4.96
C GLY A 246 -6.76 34.16 5.06
N SER A 247 -6.10 34.37 3.93
CA SER A 247 -5.08 35.42 3.83
C SER A 247 -5.18 36.07 2.45
N PHE A 248 -6.30 36.76 2.23
CA PHE A 248 -6.32 37.94 1.38
C PHE A 248 -6.53 39.13 2.32
N ILE A 249 -5.86 40.25 2.00
CA ILE A 249 -5.71 41.53 2.73
C ILE A 249 -4.43 41.50 3.60
N ASP A 250 -3.34 42.25 3.34
CA ASP A 250 -3.05 43.35 2.39
C ASP A 250 -1.79 43.08 1.53
#